data_AF-A0A1W9N6U1-F1
#
_entry.id   AF-A0A1W9N6U1-F1
#
_cell.length_a   1.000
_cell.length_b   1.000
_cell.length_c   1.000
_cell.angle_alpha   90.00
_cell.angle_beta   90.00
_cell.angle_gamma   90.00
#
_symmetry.space_group_name_H-M   'P 1'
#
loop_
_entity.id
_entity.type
_entity.pdbx_description
1 polymer ?
#
loop_
_entity_poly.entity_id
_entity_poly.type
_entity_poly.pdbx_seq_one_letter_code
_entity_poly.pdbx_strand_id
1 'polypeptide(L)'
;GPIPLESIPVNGIDSLDIFDVSTGRELGYVLKLLAFARRTEQGVETAVKPVFLSCEHPLTKVSGPFNAVSVYGSAVGHTMYYGRGAGGSPTASAVIADILSMALGTWPVLFPALPLWKDESNPVRLADVKNSLHRYYLRFDVEDKSGVIADIASELAKRNISMNSFVQKEYHKGSLVPIVILTHIARTQDVSGAFEAIKNLSAVSGNAVSICIIDEHTELI
;
A
#
# COMPACT_ATOMS: atom_id res chain seq x y z
N GLY A 1 14.30 -0.06 -18.30
CA GLY A 1 14.11 -1.50 -18.54
C GLY A 1 12.68 -1.87 -18.30
N PRO A 2 12.18 -2.92 -18.96
CA PRO A 2 10.88 -3.51 -18.66
C PRO A 2 10.84 -4.08 -17.23
N ILE A 3 9.64 -4.13 -16.64
CA ILE A 3 9.34 -4.84 -15.39
C ILE A 3 8.39 -5.99 -15.74
N PRO A 4 8.79 -7.26 -15.58
CA PRO A 4 7.91 -8.40 -15.84
C PRO A 4 6.68 -8.37 -14.94
N LEU A 5 5.51 -8.69 -15.48
CA LEU A 5 4.25 -8.66 -14.71
C LEU A 5 4.29 -9.63 -13.53
N GLU A 6 4.90 -10.79 -13.72
CA GLU A 6 5.04 -11.85 -12.71
C GLU A 6 5.94 -11.43 -11.54
N SER A 7 6.74 -10.39 -11.73
CA SER A 7 7.62 -9.85 -10.69
C SER A 7 6.92 -8.86 -9.75
N ILE A 8 5.68 -8.47 -10.06
CA ILE A 8 4.90 -7.51 -9.26
C ILE A 8 4.04 -8.28 -8.26
N PRO A 9 4.28 -8.18 -6.94
CA PRO A 9 3.44 -8.83 -5.95
C PRO A 9 2.03 -8.23 -5.95
N VAL A 10 1.02 -9.09 -5.97
CA VAL A 10 -0.39 -8.70 -5.98
C VAL A 10 -1.11 -9.34 -4.81
N ASN A 11 -1.79 -8.52 -3.99
CA ASN A 11 -2.71 -8.95 -2.96
C ASN A 11 -4.06 -8.26 -3.17
N GLY A 12 -5.15 -9.03 -3.15
CA GLY A 12 -6.52 -8.55 -3.32
C GLY A 12 -7.11 -7.96 -2.04
N ILE A 13 -8.42 -7.68 -2.08
CA ILE A 13 -9.18 -7.11 -0.95
C ILE A 13 -10.07 -8.14 -0.25
N ASP A 14 -10.05 -9.40 -0.69
CA ASP A 14 -10.99 -10.45 -0.27
C ASP A 14 -10.85 -10.85 1.21
N SER A 15 -9.69 -10.62 1.82
CA SER A 15 -9.39 -10.93 3.22
C SER A 15 -9.63 -9.77 4.18
N LEU A 16 -10.14 -8.63 3.70
CA LEU A 16 -10.34 -7.44 4.53
C LEU A 16 -11.62 -7.54 5.37
N ASP A 17 -11.49 -7.24 6.65
CA ASP A 17 -12.61 -7.15 7.58
C ASP A 17 -13.16 -5.70 7.62
N ILE A 18 -14.49 -5.57 7.73
CA ILE A 18 -15.14 -4.27 7.92
C ILE A 18 -14.63 -3.60 9.19
N PHE A 19 -14.32 -4.39 10.23
CA PHE A 19 -13.72 -3.91 11.47
C PHE A 19 -12.41 -3.14 11.23
N ASP A 20 -11.56 -3.65 10.33
CA ASP A 20 -10.28 -3.01 10.03
C ASP A 20 -10.48 -1.72 9.24
N VAL A 21 -11.46 -1.69 8.33
CA VAL A 21 -11.83 -0.47 7.57
C VAL A 21 -12.37 0.62 8.50
N SER A 22 -13.25 0.28 9.44
CA SER A 22 -13.81 1.26 10.39
C SER A 22 -12.76 1.73 11.39
N THR A 23 -11.99 0.81 11.97
CA THR A 23 -10.95 1.14 12.95
C THR A 23 -9.83 1.97 12.33
N GLY A 24 -9.41 1.62 11.11
CA GLY A 24 -8.44 2.42 10.37
C GLY A 24 -8.91 3.87 10.17
N ARG A 25 -10.20 4.07 9.85
CA ARG A 25 -10.80 5.42 9.72
C ARG A 25 -10.79 6.19 11.03
N GLU A 26 -11.13 5.55 12.14
CA GLU A 26 -11.05 6.17 13.47
C GLU A 26 -9.62 6.57 13.84
N LEU A 27 -8.62 5.83 13.35
CA LEU A 27 -7.20 6.11 13.54
C LEU A 27 -6.62 7.11 12.52
N GLY A 28 -7.45 7.71 11.66
CA GLY A 28 -7.03 8.72 10.69
C GLY A 28 -6.52 8.16 9.35
N TYR A 29 -6.88 6.91 9.01
CA TYR A 29 -6.46 6.26 7.77
C TYR A 29 -7.64 5.81 6.91
N VAL A 30 -7.44 5.78 5.59
CA VAL A 30 -8.41 5.25 4.63
C VAL A 30 -7.77 4.10 3.89
N LEU A 31 -8.46 2.95 3.88
CA LEU A 31 -8.03 1.79 3.13
C LEU A 31 -8.25 2.00 1.63
N LYS A 32 -7.22 1.72 0.82
CA LYS A 32 -7.27 1.72 -0.64
C LYS A 32 -6.53 0.50 -1.19
N LEU A 33 -7.02 -0.07 -2.29
CA LEU A 33 -6.22 -0.98 -3.11
C LEU A 33 -5.30 -0.12 -3.99
N LEU A 34 -3.99 -0.14 -3.72
CA LEU A 34 -3.03 0.71 -4.41
C LEU A 34 -2.06 -0.13 -5.24
N ALA A 35 -1.95 0.23 -6.52
CA ALA A 35 -0.80 -0.11 -7.35
C ALA A 35 0.22 1.03 -7.24
N PHE A 36 1.44 0.73 -6.82
CA PHE A 36 2.49 1.73 -6.70
C PHE A 36 3.83 1.22 -7.25
N ALA A 37 4.65 2.17 -7.70
CA ALA A 37 6.04 1.96 -8.05
C ALA A 37 6.86 3.12 -7.47
N ARG A 38 7.91 2.81 -6.71
CA ARG A 38 8.77 3.80 -6.05
C ARG A 38 10.23 3.47 -6.30
N ARG A 39 11.02 4.46 -6.70
CA ARG A 39 12.47 4.32 -6.78
C ARG A 39 13.08 4.45 -5.39
N THR A 40 13.88 3.46 -5.01
CA THR A 40 14.64 3.42 -3.76
C THR A 40 16.12 3.24 -4.05
N GLU A 41 16.98 3.35 -3.03
CA GLU A 41 18.41 3.05 -3.17
C GLU A 41 18.68 1.58 -3.56
N GLN A 42 17.79 0.66 -3.16
CA GLN A 42 17.93 -0.78 -3.43
C GLN A 42 17.39 -1.20 -4.81
N GLY A 43 16.67 -0.31 -5.50
CA GLY A 43 15.97 -0.61 -6.74
C GLY A 43 14.57 -0.01 -6.78
N VAL A 44 13.76 -0.41 -7.76
CA VAL A 44 12.36 -0.03 -7.85
C VAL A 44 11.52 -1.00 -7.04
N GLU A 45 10.84 -0.48 -6.03
CA GLU A 45 9.82 -1.19 -5.28
C GLU A 45 8.50 -1.09 -6.04
N THR A 46 7.82 -2.22 -6.27
CA THR A 46 6.49 -2.24 -6.91
C THR A 46 5.60 -3.24 -6.20
N ALA A 47 4.31 -2.93 -6.04
CA ALA A 47 3.30 -3.89 -5.61
C ALA A 47 1.88 -3.38 -5.92
N VAL A 48 0.93 -4.32 -5.91
CA VAL A 48 -0.51 -4.03 -5.83
C VAL A 48 -1.04 -4.66 -4.55
N LYS A 49 -1.48 -3.86 -3.59
CA LYS A 49 -1.99 -4.40 -2.30
C LYS A 49 -2.94 -3.43 -1.60
N PRO A 50 -3.80 -3.90 -0.68
CA PRO A 50 -4.50 -3.03 0.24
C PRO A 50 -3.51 -2.29 1.13
N VAL A 51 -3.67 -0.99 1.23
CA VAL A 51 -2.86 -0.13 2.08
C VAL A 51 -3.74 0.87 2.81
N PHE A 52 -3.27 1.30 3.96
CA PHE A 52 -3.78 2.48 4.63
C PHE A 52 -3.01 3.71 4.14
N LEU A 53 -3.76 4.74 3.78
CA LEU A 53 -3.24 6.09 3.50
C LEU A 53 -3.80 7.04 4.55
N SER A 54 -3.03 8.08 4.92
CA SER A 54 -3.55 9.17 5.77
C SER A 54 -4.84 9.76 5.19
N CYS A 55 -5.83 10.09 6.01
CA CYS A 55 -7.08 10.72 5.57
C CYS A 55 -6.88 12.09 4.88
N GLU A 56 -5.71 12.69 5.07
CA GLU A 56 -5.28 13.92 4.41
C GLU A 56 -4.77 13.67 2.99
N HIS A 57 -4.35 12.44 2.67
CA HIS A 57 -3.78 12.16 1.35
C HIS A 57 -4.84 12.33 0.25
N PRO A 58 -4.56 13.09 -0.84
CA PRO A 58 -5.50 13.31 -1.93
C PRO A 58 -6.12 12.04 -2.55
N LEU A 59 -5.37 10.94 -2.62
CA LEU A 59 -5.86 9.65 -3.11
C LEU A 59 -7.01 9.09 -2.26
N THR A 60 -7.14 9.48 -1.00
CA THR A 60 -8.23 9.00 -0.14
C THR A 60 -9.59 9.51 -0.57
N LYS A 61 -9.65 10.69 -1.19
CA LYS A 61 -10.89 11.32 -1.66
C LYS A 61 -11.44 10.69 -2.93
N VAL A 62 -10.63 9.91 -3.64
CA VAL A 62 -11.02 9.17 -4.85
C VAL A 62 -12.00 8.06 -4.45
N SER A 63 -13.22 8.10 -4.97
CA SER A 63 -14.29 7.17 -4.59
C SER A 63 -15.14 6.78 -5.79
N GLY A 64 -15.94 5.71 -5.64
CA GLY A 64 -16.79 5.21 -6.72
C GLY A 64 -15.98 4.66 -7.91
N PRO A 65 -16.46 4.82 -9.15
CA PRO A 65 -15.82 4.27 -10.35
C PRO A 65 -14.66 5.13 -10.89
N PHE A 66 -14.13 6.03 -10.08
CA PHE A 66 -13.04 6.92 -10.47
C PHE A 66 -11.68 6.31 -10.10
N ASN A 67 -10.71 6.51 -10.98
CA ASN A 67 -9.31 6.19 -10.74
C ASN A 67 -8.53 7.49 -10.57
N ALA A 68 -7.40 7.37 -9.89
CA ALA A 68 -6.41 8.43 -9.88
C ALA A 68 -4.99 7.87 -9.94
N VAL A 69 -4.09 8.66 -10.53
CA VAL A 69 -2.66 8.37 -10.59
C VAL A 69 -1.93 9.55 -9.97
N SER A 70 -1.21 9.30 -8.88
CA SER A 70 -0.31 10.26 -8.27
C SER A 70 1.11 10.04 -8.77
N VAL A 71 1.77 11.09 -9.24
CA VAL A 71 3.15 11.08 -9.72
C VAL A 71 3.94 12.12 -8.94
N TYR A 72 5.03 11.68 -8.30
CA TYR A 72 5.97 12.54 -7.59
C TYR A 72 7.22 12.71 -8.46
N GLY A 73 7.44 13.91 -8.97
CA GLY A 73 8.60 14.24 -9.79
C GLY A 73 9.52 15.24 -9.08
N SER A 74 10.83 15.13 -9.31
CA SER A 74 11.83 15.97 -8.62
C SER A 74 11.68 17.47 -8.88
N ALA A 75 11.18 17.86 -10.06
CA ALA A 75 11.01 19.27 -10.43
C ALA A 75 9.56 19.77 -10.32
N VAL A 76 8.58 18.88 -10.57
CA VAL A 76 7.15 19.24 -10.60
C VAL A 76 6.46 19.01 -9.26
N GLY A 77 7.10 18.29 -8.33
CA GLY A 77 6.49 17.86 -7.07
C GLY A 77 5.40 16.81 -7.29
N HIS A 78 4.40 16.83 -6.42
CA HIS A 78 3.22 15.97 -6.51
C HIS A 78 2.23 16.46 -7.57
N THR A 79 1.97 15.61 -8.57
CA THR A 79 0.88 15.79 -9.54
C THR A 79 -0.10 14.63 -9.42
N MET A 80 -1.39 14.92 -9.62
CA MET A 80 -2.46 13.92 -9.55
C MET A 80 -3.39 14.03 -10.75
N TYR A 81 -3.58 12.92 -11.44
CA TYR A 81 -4.50 12.77 -12.56
C TYR A 81 -5.72 12.01 -12.09
N TYR A 82 -6.91 12.56 -12.28
CA TYR A 82 -8.17 12.01 -11.77
C TYR A 82 -9.21 11.90 -12.87
N GLY A 83 -9.92 10.78 -12.93
CA GLY A 83 -10.96 10.56 -13.95
C GLY A 83 -11.61 9.19 -13.86
N ARG A 84 -12.55 8.92 -14.77
CA ARG A 84 -13.14 7.57 -14.89
C ARG A 84 -12.15 6.66 -15.57
N GLY A 85 -11.73 5.59 -14.89
CA GLY A 85 -10.76 4.64 -15.43
C GLY A 85 -11.36 3.37 -16.05
N ALA A 86 -12.69 3.22 -15.98
CA ALA A 86 -13.41 2.11 -16.59
C ALA A 86 -14.76 2.56 -17.18
N GLY A 87 -15.23 1.84 -18.20
CA GLY A 87 -16.47 2.10 -18.91
C GLY A 87 -16.26 2.38 -20.40
N GLY A 88 -17.26 2.03 -21.23
CA GLY A 88 -17.13 2.09 -22.69
C GLY A 88 -16.74 3.48 -23.22
N SER A 89 -17.40 4.55 -22.76
CA SER A 89 -17.12 5.91 -23.24
C SER A 89 -15.76 6.46 -22.81
N PRO A 90 -15.32 6.37 -21.51
CA PRO A 90 -13.97 6.77 -21.12
C PRO A 90 -12.87 6.03 -21.87
N THR A 91 -12.99 4.71 -22.06
CA THR A 91 -12.01 3.93 -22.81
C THR A 91 -12.01 4.29 -24.30
N ALA A 92 -13.19 4.46 -24.92
CA ALA A 92 -13.29 4.87 -26.32
C ALA A 92 -12.67 6.26 -26.56
N SER A 93 -12.80 7.19 -25.61
CA SER A 93 -12.17 8.51 -25.70
C SER A 93 -10.65 8.43 -25.79
N ALA A 94 -10.01 7.54 -25.02
CA ALA A 94 -8.56 7.34 -25.10
C ALA A 94 -8.15 6.78 -26.47
N VAL A 95 -8.88 5.77 -26.96
CA VAL A 95 -8.62 5.18 -28.30
C VAL A 95 -8.78 6.22 -29.41
N ILE A 96 -9.82 7.05 -29.37
CA ILE A 96 -10.05 8.10 -30.37
C ILE A 96 -8.94 9.15 -30.33
N ALA A 97 -8.47 9.55 -29.14
CA ALA A 97 -7.37 10.50 -29.01
C ALA A 97 -6.07 9.98 -29.67
N ASP A 98 -5.77 8.68 -29.52
CA ASP A 98 -4.63 8.05 -30.17
C ASP A 98 -4.79 8.02 -31.70
N ILE A 99 -5.97 7.65 -32.21
CA ILE A 99 -6.27 7.66 -33.65
C ILE A 99 -6.11 9.07 -34.23
N LEU A 100 -6.64 10.10 -33.56
CA LEU A 100 -6.49 11.49 -33.99
C LEU A 100 -5.02 11.92 -33.98
N SER A 101 -4.27 11.55 -32.95
CA SER A 101 -2.84 11.87 -32.84
C SER A 101 -2.00 11.19 -33.93
N MET A 102 -2.40 9.99 -34.38
CA MET A 102 -1.83 9.35 -35.57
C MET A 102 -2.23 10.08 -36.85
N ALA A 103 -3.51 10.40 -37.02
CA ALA A 103 -4.04 11.04 -38.24
C ALA A 103 -3.51 12.47 -38.44
N LEU A 104 -3.31 13.23 -37.35
CA LEU A 104 -2.76 14.58 -37.36
C LEU A 104 -1.22 14.61 -37.51
N GLY A 105 -0.56 13.44 -37.53
CA GLY A 105 0.89 13.35 -37.69
C GLY A 105 1.71 13.65 -36.43
N THR A 106 1.07 13.92 -35.29
CA THR A 106 1.74 14.15 -34.00
C THR A 106 2.55 12.93 -33.57
N TRP A 107 1.94 11.74 -33.61
CA TRP A 107 2.59 10.50 -33.19
C TRP A 107 3.75 10.06 -34.09
N PRO A 108 3.63 10.09 -35.42
CA PRO A 108 4.76 9.84 -36.33
C PRO A 108 6.01 10.69 -36.06
N VAL A 109 5.85 11.91 -35.53
CA VAL A 109 6.97 12.80 -35.16
C VAL A 109 7.46 12.52 -33.74
N LEU A 110 6.55 12.40 -32.78
CA LEU A 110 6.91 12.25 -31.37
C LEU A 110 7.47 10.87 -31.04
N PHE A 111 6.96 9.78 -31.60
CA PHE A 111 7.41 8.43 -31.23
C PHE A 111 8.88 8.14 -31.56
N PRO A 112 9.42 8.51 -32.74
CA PRO A 112 10.85 8.38 -33.01
C PRO A 112 11.71 9.31 -32.15
N ALA A 113 11.19 10.49 -31.80
CA ALA A 113 11.91 11.52 -31.05
C ALA A 113 11.93 11.27 -29.53
N LEU A 114 10.92 10.57 -29.00
CA LEU A 114 10.79 10.25 -27.59
C LEU A 114 11.35 8.85 -27.32
N PRO A 115 12.38 8.69 -26.46
CA PRO A 115 12.94 7.38 -26.11
C PRO A 115 12.04 6.61 -25.14
N LEU A 116 10.71 6.68 -25.29
CA LEU A 116 9.72 6.09 -24.40
C LEU A 116 9.71 4.56 -24.47
N TRP A 117 10.10 3.98 -25.61
CA TRP A 117 10.03 2.55 -25.87
C TRP A 117 11.31 1.96 -26.45
N LYS A 118 12.46 2.48 -26.05
CA LYS A 118 13.72 1.76 -26.33
C LYS A 118 13.73 0.49 -25.47
N ASP A 119 13.40 -0.63 -26.10
CA ASP A 119 13.51 -1.99 -25.52
C ASP A 119 14.98 -2.36 -25.18
N GLU A 120 15.93 -1.51 -25.60
CA GLU A 120 17.35 -1.56 -25.26
C GLU A 120 17.68 -1.00 -23.86
N SER A 121 16.68 -0.58 -23.08
CA SER A 121 16.93 -0.05 -21.75
C SER A 121 17.33 -1.16 -20.77
N ASN A 122 18.45 -0.98 -20.06
CA ASN A 122 18.91 -1.93 -19.04
C ASN A 122 17.77 -2.36 -18.10
N PRO A 123 17.69 -3.66 -17.73
CA PRO A 123 16.69 -4.16 -16.81
C PRO A 123 16.66 -3.30 -15.55
N VAL A 124 15.44 -2.95 -15.10
CA VAL A 124 15.30 -2.21 -13.85
C VAL A 124 15.68 -3.15 -12.72
N ARG A 125 16.60 -2.71 -11.85
CA ARG A 125 16.86 -3.41 -10.60
C ARG A 125 15.62 -3.30 -9.72
N LEU A 126 14.93 -4.41 -9.49
CA LEU A 126 13.81 -4.46 -8.54
C LEU A 126 14.34 -4.52 -7.11
N ALA A 127 13.70 -3.77 -6.22
CA ALA A 127 13.97 -3.88 -4.79
C ALA A 127 13.32 -5.14 -4.23
N ASP A 128 14.00 -5.81 -3.29
CA ASP A 128 13.39 -6.92 -2.57
C ASP A 128 12.34 -6.37 -1.59
N VAL A 129 11.08 -6.77 -1.79
CA VAL A 129 9.96 -6.32 -0.96
C VAL A 129 10.16 -6.67 0.51
N LYS A 130 10.91 -7.73 0.83
CA LYS A 130 11.26 -8.10 2.22
C LYS A 130 12.03 -6.99 2.95
N ASN A 131 12.81 -6.21 2.23
CA ASN A 131 13.60 -5.11 2.78
C ASN A 131 12.87 -3.76 2.74
N SER A 132 11.64 -3.71 2.24
CA SER A 132 10.87 -2.47 2.15
C SER A 132 10.51 -1.95 3.53
N LEU A 133 10.65 -0.64 3.71
CA LEU A 133 10.44 0.08 4.97
C LEU A 133 9.09 0.80 4.92
N HIS A 134 8.18 0.41 5.81
CA HIS A 134 6.83 0.98 5.93
C HIS A 134 6.35 0.96 7.38
N ARG A 135 5.28 1.69 7.65
CA ARG A 135 4.50 1.53 8.88
C ARG A 135 3.42 0.47 8.68
N TYR A 136 2.92 -0.11 9.76
CA TYR A 136 1.93 -1.18 9.70
C TYR A 136 0.81 -0.98 10.71
N TYR A 137 -0.41 -1.28 10.27
CA TYR A 137 -1.55 -1.60 11.11
C TYR A 137 -1.53 -3.11 11.36
N LEU A 138 -1.51 -3.51 12.61
CA LEU A 138 -1.60 -4.90 13.04
C LEU A 138 -2.84 -5.06 13.92
N ARG A 139 -3.64 -6.10 13.68
CA ARG A 139 -4.73 -6.51 14.56
C ARG A 139 -4.55 -7.96 14.97
N PHE A 140 -4.79 -8.25 16.25
CA PHE A 140 -4.88 -9.59 16.78
C PHE A 140 -6.11 -9.71 17.67
N ASP A 141 -6.98 -10.68 17.37
CA ASP A 141 -8.08 -11.05 18.25
C ASP A 141 -7.54 -11.97 19.35
N VAL A 142 -7.59 -11.49 20.58
CA VAL A 142 -6.99 -12.16 21.74
C VAL A 142 -8.01 -12.49 22.82
N GLU A 143 -7.69 -13.46 23.67
CA GLU A 143 -8.43 -13.67 24.91
C GLU A 143 -8.22 -12.50 25.87
N ASP A 144 -9.27 -12.09 26.58
CA ASP A 144 -9.21 -11.01 27.58
C ASP A 144 -8.52 -11.48 28.86
N LYS A 145 -7.18 -11.54 28.80
CA LYS A 145 -6.30 -11.99 29.88
C LYS A 145 -5.18 -10.98 30.10
N SER A 146 -4.76 -10.86 31.36
CA SER A 146 -3.59 -10.05 31.71
C SER A 146 -2.31 -10.63 31.08
N GLY A 147 -1.40 -9.76 30.64
CA GLY A 147 -0.08 -10.14 30.09
C GLY A 147 -0.01 -10.21 28.57
N VAL A 148 -1.13 -10.33 27.86
CA VAL A 148 -1.15 -10.50 26.40
C VAL A 148 -0.48 -9.33 25.66
N ILE A 149 -0.74 -8.10 26.09
CA ILE A 149 -0.10 -6.91 25.52
C ILE A 149 1.42 -6.95 25.71
N ALA A 150 1.91 -7.44 26.86
CA ALA A 150 3.33 -7.54 27.14
C ALA A 150 4.01 -8.60 26.25
N ASP A 151 3.33 -9.72 26.01
CA ASP A 151 3.83 -10.77 25.11
C ASP A 151 3.91 -10.26 23.65
N ILE A 152 2.87 -9.55 23.19
CA ILE A 152 2.87 -8.94 21.86
C ILE A 152 4.00 -7.90 21.74
N ALA A 153 4.14 -7.02 22.73
CA ALA A 153 5.19 -6.00 22.75
C ALA A 153 6.59 -6.64 22.75
N SER A 154 6.77 -7.75 23.48
CA SER A 154 8.02 -8.52 23.51
C SER A 154 8.37 -9.08 22.13
N GLU A 155 7.40 -9.66 21.41
CA GLU A 155 7.64 -10.20 20.06
C GLU A 155 8.00 -9.12 19.03
N LEU A 156 7.39 -7.93 19.13
CA LEU A 156 7.77 -6.77 18.31
C LEU A 156 9.17 -6.27 18.66
N ALA A 157 9.49 -6.18 19.97
CA ALA A 157 10.78 -5.69 20.46
C ALA A 157 11.95 -6.60 20.05
N LYS A 158 11.77 -7.94 20.05
CA LYS A 158 12.76 -8.92 19.56
C LYS A 158 13.22 -8.65 18.13
N ARG A 159 12.42 -7.92 17.34
CA ARG A 159 12.68 -7.59 15.93
C ARG A 159 12.89 -6.09 15.71
N ASN A 160 13.14 -5.33 16.78
CA ASN A 160 13.36 -3.89 16.77
C ASN A 160 12.18 -3.09 16.16
N ILE A 161 10.95 -3.56 16.33
CA ILE A 161 9.75 -2.87 15.84
C ILE A 161 9.21 -2.00 16.97
N SER A 162 9.22 -0.68 16.76
CA SER A 162 8.64 0.27 17.71
C SER A 162 7.14 0.45 17.46
N MET A 163 6.36 0.59 18.52
CA MET A 163 4.93 0.90 18.44
C MET A 163 4.73 2.42 18.48
N ASN A 164 3.94 2.93 17.54
CA ASN A 164 3.51 4.33 17.55
C ASN A 164 2.29 4.53 18.45
N SER A 165 1.32 3.60 18.38
CA SER A 165 0.14 3.59 19.22
C SER A 165 -0.42 2.18 19.34
N PHE A 166 -1.19 1.91 20.39
CA PHE A 166 -2.02 0.71 20.48
C PHE A 166 -3.40 1.08 21.01
N VAL A 167 -4.42 0.32 20.61
CA VAL A 167 -5.81 0.49 21.04
C VAL A 167 -6.41 -0.90 21.26
N GLN A 168 -6.93 -1.14 22.46
CA GLN A 168 -7.81 -2.26 22.75
C GLN A 168 -9.25 -1.75 22.60
N LYS A 169 -10.01 -2.29 21.65
CA LYS A 169 -11.41 -1.89 21.46
C LYS A 169 -12.30 -2.73 22.37
N GLU A 170 -13.30 -2.12 23.01
CA GLU A 170 -14.41 -2.81 23.68
C GLU A 170 -15.37 -3.42 22.63
N TYR A 171 -14.83 -4.23 21.73
CA TYR A 171 -15.55 -4.94 20.69
C TYR A 171 -15.37 -6.43 20.95
N HIS A 172 -16.46 -7.10 21.32
CA HIS A 172 -16.41 -8.50 21.67
C HIS A 172 -16.92 -9.36 20.53
N LYS A 173 -16.07 -10.27 20.03
CA LYS A 173 -16.51 -11.39 19.19
C LYS A 173 -16.52 -12.65 20.05
N GLY A 174 -17.57 -12.82 20.84
CA GLY A 174 -17.60 -13.82 21.91
C GLY A 174 -16.69 -13.41 23.07
N SER A 175 -15.72 -14.25 23.43
CA SER A 175 -14.74 -13.98 24.51
C SER A 175 -13.45 -13.29 24.04
N LEU A 176 -13.37 -12.95 22.74
CA LEU A 176 -12.18 -12.33 22.16
C LEU A 176 -12.33 -10.82 22.06
N VAL A 177 -11.20 -10.13 22.27
CA VAL A 177 -11.05 -8.68 22.19
C VAL A 177 -9.95 -8.35 21.17
N PRO A 178 -10.19 -7.44 20.21
CA PRO A 178 -9.19 -7.05 19.23
C PRO A 178 -8.21 -6.04 19.83
N ILE A 179 -6.93 -6.37 19.75
CA ILE A 179 -5.82 -5.44 19.99
C ILE A 179 -5.33 -4.94 18.64
N VAL A 180 -5.33 -3.62 18.47
CA VAL A 180 -4.84 -2.93 17.28
C VAL A 180 -3.57 -2.17 17.61
N ILE A 181 -2.56 -2.29 16.77
CA ILE A 181 -1.24 -1.68 16.94
C ILE A 181 -0.87 -0.96 15.64
N LEU A 182 -0.41 0.29 15.78
CA LEU A 182 0.26 1.01 14.71
C LEU A 182 1.77 0.97 14.99
N THR A 183 2.57 0.55 14.02
CA THR A 183 4.02 0.54 14.15
C THR A 183 4.62 1.87 13.67
N HIS A 184 5.84 2.17 14.15
CA HIS A 184 6.75 3.03 13.40
C HIS A 184 7.28 2.30 12.15
N ILE A 185 8.15 2.97 11.38
CA ILE A 185 8.75 2.39 10.18
C ILE A 185 9.54 1.15 10.57
N ALA A 186 9.26 0.03 9.90
CA ALA A 186 9.93 -1.24 10.10
C ALA A 186 10.10 -1.98 8.76
N ARG A 187 11.06 -2.92 8.71
CA ARG A 187 11.26 -3.75 7.52
C ARG A 187 10.13 -4.77 7.39
N THR A 188 9.67 -4.97 6.17
CA THR A 188 8.57 -5.88 5.84
C THR A 188 8.82 -7.30 6.37
N GLN A 189 10.04 -7.83 6.24
CA GLN A 189 10.39 -9.15 6.77
C GLN A 189 10.34 -9.23 8.30
N ASP A 190 10.73 -8.16 9.00
CA ASP A 190 10.77 -8.12 10.45
C ASP A 190 9.34 -8.09 10.98
N VAL A 191 8.46 -7.28 10.36
CA VAL A 191 7.03 -7.24 10.67
C VAL A 191 6.35 -8.57 10.36
N SER A 192 6.63 -9.18 9.21
CA SER A 192 6.09 -10.50 8.87
C SER A 192 6.52 -11.56 9.87
N GLY A 193 7.78 -11.55 10.30
CA GLY A 193 8.29 -12.48 11.31
C GLY A 193 7.69 -12.24 12.69
N ALA A 194 7.45 -11.00 13.08
CA ALA A 194 6.77 -10.66 14.33
C ALA A 194 5.31 -11.08 14.30
N PHE A 195 4.63 -10.79 13.20
CA PHE A 195 3.22 -11.11 12.99
C PHE A 195 2.96 -12.62 13.12
N GLU A 196 3.77 -13.46 12.47
CA GLU A 196 3.64 -14.91 12.61
C GLU A 196 4.00 -15.40 14.02
N ALA A 197 4.99 -14.80 14.69
CA ALA A 197 5.32 -15.18 16.06
C ALA A 197 4.18 -14.84 17.04
N ILE A 198 3.60 -13.65 16.92
CA ILE A 198 2.48 -13.19 17.73
C ILE A 198 1.25 -14.04 17.49
N LYS A 199 0.95 -14.34 16.22
CA LYS A 199 -0.19 -15.19 15.83
C LYS A 199 -0.14 -16.60 16.47
N ASN A 200 1.06 -17.08 16.80
CA ASN A 200 1.27 -18.38 17.44
C ASN A 200 1.29 -18.30 18.99
N LEU A 201 1.10 -17.13 19.60
CA LEU A 201 0.93 -17.03 21.05
C LEU A 201 -0.39 -17.69 21.46
N SER A 202 -0.39 -18.39 22.59
CA SER A 202 -1.56 -19.11 23.11
C SER A 202 -2.77 -18.21 23.36
N ALA A 203 -2.55 -16.93 23.64
CA ALA A 203 -3.60 -15.94 23.86
C ALA A 203 -4.26 -15.42 22.57
N VAL A 204 -3.65 -15.63 21.41
CA VAL A 204 -4.22 -15.23 20.11
C VAL A 204 -5.05 -16.39 19.59
N SER A 205 -6.36 -16.19 19.48
CA SER A 205 -7.32 -17.28 19.16
C SER A 205 -8.29 -16.92 18.04
N GLY A 206 -8.25 -15.69 17.51
CA GLY A 206 -9.13 -15.25 16.42
C GLY A 206 -8.36 -14.76 15.19
N ASN A 207 -8.90 -13.76 14.52
CA ASN A 207 -8.30 -13.22 13.32
C ASN A 207 -7.03 -12.42 13.64
N ALA A 208 -6.05 -12.52 12.76
CA ALA A 208 -4.87 -11.68 12.77
C ALA A 208 -4.77 -10.97 11.41
N VAL A 209 -4.56 -9.67 11.41
CA VAL A 209 -4.54 -8.84 10.19
C VAL A 209 -3.31 -7.93 10.20
N SER A 210 -2.64 -7.83 9.06
CA SER A 210 -1.50 -6.94 8.84
C SER A 210 -1.74 -6.14 7.56
N ILE A 211 -1.83 -4.82 7.68
CA ILE A 211 -2.06 -3.90 6.56
C ILE A 211 -0.95 -2.86 6.55
N CYS A 212 -0.29 -2.72 5.41
CA CYS A 212 0.77 -1.74 5.19
C CYS A 212 0.17 -0.32 5.22
N ILE A 213 0.83 0.60 5.91
CA ILE A 213 0.54 2.03 5.85
C ILE A 213 1.59 2.66 4.94
N ILE A 214 1.16 3.28 3.85
CA ILE A 214 2.05 4.01 2.94
C ILE A 214 1.98 5.49 3.31
N ASP A 215 3.12 6.00 3.74
CA ASP A 215 3.34 7.40 4.01
C ASP A 215 3.49 8.19 2.70
N GLU A 216 3.06 9.44 2.73
CA GLU A 216 3.28 10.36 1.61
C GLU A 216 4.77 10.57 1.37
N HIS A 217 5.12 10.78 0.11
CA HIS A 217 6.49 11.15 -0.23
C HIS A 217 6.74 12.56 0.31
N THR A 218 7.72 12.72 1.20
CA THR A 218 8.13 14.05 1.65
C THR A 218 8.64 14.84 0.45
N GLU A 219 8.03 16.00 0.21
CA GLU A 219 8.57 16.97 -0.75
C GLU A 219 9.70 17.73 -0.06
N LEU A 220 10.90 17.65 -0.64
CA LEU A 220 12.01 18.53 -0.27
C LEU A 220 11.79 19.83 -1.04
N ILE A 221 11.12 20.80 -0.42
CA ILE A 221 10.96 22.15 -0.96
C ILE A 221 12.19 22.98 -0.56
#